data_AF-A0A7X3H6T6-F1
#
_entry.id   AF-A0A7X3H6T6-F1
#
_cell.length_a   1.000
_cell.length_b   1.000
_cell.length_c   1.000
_cell.angle_alpha   90.00
_cell.angle_beta   90.00
_cell.angle_gamma   90.00
#
_symmetry.space_group_name_H-M   'P 1'
#
loop_
_entity.id
_entity.type
_entity.pdbx_description
1 polymer ?
#
loop_
_entity_poly.entity_id
_entity_poly.type
_entity_poly.pdbx_seq_one_letter_code
_entity_poly.pdbx_strand_id
1 'polypeptide(L)'
;MLYFVAAGSYYLWNSTAQRYEVVAPPPTVQGNSVASYEVIAYPANGQSVDQQGRDRYECHGWAVGQSGFDPATATRPVGAEATERYRRALGACLAGRGYSVN
;
A
#
# COMPACT_ATOMS: atom_id res chain seq x y z
N MET A 1 -16.52 11.53 21.85
CA MET A 1 -17.90 11.64 21.33
C MET A 1 -18.42 10.22 21.10
N LEU A 2 -19.44 9.77 21.83
CA LEU A 2 -20.00 8.43 21.67
C LEU A 2 -21.16 8.51 20.68
N TYR A 3 -21.14 7.67 19.65
CA TYR A 3 -22.23 7.55 18.68
C TYR A 3 -23.03 6.28 18.96
N PHE A 4 -24.35 6.34 18.80
CA PHE A 4 -25.21 5.16 18.84
C PHE A 4 -25.67 4.82 17.42
N VAL A 5 -25.67 3.53 17.07
CA VAL A 5 -26.06 3.07 15.73
C VAL A 5 -27.32 2.21 15.86
N ALA A 6 -28.38 2.60 15.16
CA ALA A 6 -29.62 1.82 15.05
C ALA A 6 -30.18 1.91 13.63
N ALA A 7 -30.60 0.78 13.07
CA ALA A 7 -31.15 0.68 11.72
C ALA A 7 -30.29 1.37 10.63
N GLY A 8 -28.96 1.33 10.77
CA GLY A 8 -28.02 1.94 9.81
C GLY A 8 -27.88 3.46 9.92
N SER A 9 -28.57 4.11 10.85
CA SER A 9 -28.44 5.55 11.13
C SER A 9 -27.58 5.80 12.36
N TYR A 10 -26.80 6.88 12.32
CA TYR A 10 -25.93 7.30 13.41
C TYR A 10 -26.64 8.36 14.25
N TYR A 11 -26.57 8.23 15.56
CA TYR A 11 -27.19 9.15 16.52
C TYR A 11 -26.16 9.73 17.46
N LEU A 12 -26.28 11.03 17.73
CA LEU A 12 -25.53 11.74 18.76
C LEU A 12 -26.46 12.31 19.81
N TRP A 13 -26.04 12.28 21.07
CA TRP A 13 -26.74 12.95 22.15
C TRP A 13 -26.54 14.47 22.05
N ASN A 14 -27.62 15.21 21.81
CA ASN A 14 -27.62 16.66 21.90
C ASN A 14 -28.03 17.06 23.33
N SER A 15 -27.05 17.52 24.12
CA SER A 15 -27.26 17.89 25.52
C SER A 15 -28.18 19.10 25.71
N THR A 16 -28.21 20.03 24.75
CA THR A 16 -29.06 21.23 24.76
C THR A 16 -30.51 20.88 24.48
N ALA A 17 -30.76 20.01 23.50
CA ALA A 17 -32.09 19.57 23.12
C ALA A 17 -32.57 18.34 23.92
N GLN A 18 -31.74 17.79 24.81
CA GLN A 18 -32.00 16.59 25.61
C GLN A 18 -32.52 15.40 24.76
N ARG A 19 -32.00 15.22 23.55
CA ARG A 19 -32.47 14.18 22.62
C ARG A 19 -31.36 13.64 21.73
N TYR A 20 -31.57 12.43 21.21
CA TYR A 20 -30.72 11.84 20.19
C TYR A 20 -31.10 12.37 18.81
N GLU A 21 -30.12 12.88 18.07
CA GLU A 21 -30.30 13.42 16.73
C GLU A 21 -29.59 12.54 15.71
N VAL A 22 -30.27 12.27 14.59
CA VAL A 22 -29.67 11.57 13.46
C VAL A 22 -28.60 12.47 12.87
N VAL A 23 -27.38 11.98 12.84
CA VAL A 23 -26.23 12.67 12.30
C VAL A 23 -25.69 11.92 11.10
N ALA A 24 -24.93 12.64 10.27
CA ALA A 24 -24.14 11.99 9.25
C ALA A 24 -23.21 10.95 9.91
N PRO A 25 -22.99 9.80 9.26
CA PRO A 25 -21.99 8.84 9.73
C PRO A 25 -20.67 9.59 9.98
N PRO A 26 -19.92 9.24 11.04
CA PRO A 26 -18.56 9.74 11.18
C PRO A 26 -17.82 9.41 9.89
N PRO A 27 -16.92 10.30 9.42
CA PRO A 27 -16.11 9.98 8.26
C PRO A 27 -15.46 8.64 8.52
N THR A 28 -15.77 7.65 7.68
CA THR A 28 -15.04 6.40 7.71
C THR A 28 -13.60 6.81 7.44
N VAL A 29 -12.73 6.61 8.43
CA VAL A 29 -11.31 6.50 8.14
C VAL A 29 -11.23 5.30 7.20
N GLN A 30 -11.25 5.57 5.89
CA GLN A 30 -10.79 4.62 4.90
C GLN A 30 -9.42 4.21 5.42
N GLY A 31 -9.33 3.00 5.99
CA GLY A 31 -8.08 2.50 6.51
C GLY A 31 -7.08 2.71 5.39
N ASN A 32 -5.98 3.41 5.68
CA ASN A 32 -4.92 3.61 4.71
C ASN A 32 -4.59 2.22 4.17
N SER A 33 -5.05 1.92 2.96
CA SER A 33 -4.47 0.87 2.16
C SER A 33 -3.04 1.33 1.99
N VAL A 34 -2.14 0.83 2.84
CA VAL A 34 -0.72 0.99 2.63
C VAL A 34 -0.51 0.45 1.23
N ALA A 35 -0.27 1.34 0.26
CA ALA A 35 0.01 0.93 -1.10
C ALA A 35 1.20 -0.01 -1.00
N SER A 36 0.95 -1.31 -1.19
CA SER A 36 1.98 -2.32 -1.04
C SER A 36 2.92 -2.16 -2.22
N TYR A 37 4.17 -1.85 -1.92
CA TYR A 37 5.27 -1.81 -2.89
C TYR A 37 5.87 -3.21 -3.12
N GLU A 38 5.27 -4.24 -2.51
CA GLU A 38 5.70 -5.62 -2.66
C GLU A 38 5.45 -6.10 -4.10
N VAL A 39 6.49 -6.71 -4.67
CA VAL A 39 6.44 -7.38 -5.96
C VAL A 39 6.82 -8.82 -5.73
N ILE A 40 5.88 -9.73 -5.98
CA ILE A 40 6.13 -11.16 -5.87
C ILE A 40 6.61 -11.65 -7.23
N ALA A 41 7.83 -12.18 -7.27
CA ALA A 41 8.48 -12.64 -8.49
C ALA A 41 9.07 -14.04 -8.31
N TYR A 42 8.81 -14.93 -9.27
CA TYR A 42 9.24 -16.32 -9.29
C TYR A 42 10.24 -16.57 -10.44
N PRO A 43 11.32 -17.34 -10.22
CA PRO A 43 12.26 -17.66 -11.29
C PRO A 43 11.56 -18.51 -12.36
N ALA A 44 11.60 -18.07 -13.62
CA ALA A 44 10.98 -18.81 -14.73
C ALA A 44 12.00 -19.56 -15.61
N ASN A 45 13.29 -19.22 -15.51
CA ASN A 45 14.34 -19.73 -16.41
C ASN A 45 15.46 -20.48 -15.67
N GLY A 46 15.16 -21.00 -14.46
CA GLY A 46 16.14 -21.78 -13.69
C GLY A 46 17.20 -20.93 -12.96
N GLN A 47 16.90 -19.67 -12.65
CA GLN A 47 17.80 -18.81 -11.89
C GLN A 47 18.14 -19.44 -10.52
N SER A 48 19.44 -19.58 -10.21
CA SER A 48 19.89 -20.11 -8.93
C SER A 48 19.56 -19.16 -7.77
N VAL A 49 19.55 -19.65 -6.53
CA VAL A 49 19.27 -18.81 -5.34
C VAL A 49 20.21 -17.60 -5.27
N ASP A 50 21.49 -17.80 -5.55
CA ASP A 50 22.47 -16.71 -5.61
C ASP A 50 22.15 -15.68 -6.70
N GLN A 51 21.72 -16.14 -7.88
CA GLN A 51 21.29 -15.25 -8.95
C GLN A 51 20.03 -14.47 -8.56
N GLN A 52 19.07 -15.13 -7.92
CA GLN A 52 17.86 -14.48 -7.41
C GLN A 52 18.18 -13.39 -6.39
N GLY A 53 19.12 -13.63 -5.48
CA GLY A 53 19.58 -12.62 -4.53
C GLY A 53 20.17 -11.39 -5.24
N ARG A 54 21.08 -11.60 -6.20
CA ARG A 54 21.69 -10.51 -6.98
C ARG A 54 20.66 -9.75 -7.82
N ASP A 55 19.80 -10.45 -8.54
CA ASP A 55 18.77 -9.84 -9.38
C ASP A 55 17.81 -8.99 -8.55
N ARG A 56 17.38 -9.47 -7.38
CA ARG A 56 16.52 -8.72 -6.46
C ARG A 56 17.20 -7.45 -5.95
N TYR A 57 18.48 -7.52 -5.59
CA TYR A 57 19.25 -6.36 -5.14
C TYR A 57 19.41 -5.32 -6.25
N GLU A 58 19.83 -5.75 -7.43
CA GLU A 58 20.04 -4.86 -8.58
C GLU A 58 18.72 -4.22 -9.05
N CYS A 59 17.64 -4.99 -9.09
CA CYS A 59 16.32 -4.47 -9.47
C CYS A 59 15.70 -3.55 -8.41
N HIS A 60 15.97 -3.77 -7.11
CA HIS A 60 15.61 -2.80 -6.05
C HIS A 60 16.30 -1.46 -6.31
N GLY A 61 17.63 -1.46 -6.48
CA GLY A 61 18.38 -0.22 -6.75
C GLY A 61 17.90 0.51 -8.01
N TRP A 62 17.60 -0.24 -9.07
CA TRP A 62 17.01 0.34 -10.28
C TRP A 62 15.64 0.98 -10.01
N ALA A 63 14.75 0.29 -9.29
CA ALA A 63 13.43 0.77 -8.96
C ALA A 63 13.47 2.03 -8.07
N VAL A 64 14.38 2.10 -7.10
CA VAL A 64 14.63 3.31 -6.31
C VAL A 64 15.04 4.48 -7.21
N GLY A 65 15.96 4.26 -8.15
CA GLY A 65 16.40 5.30 -9.10
C GLY A 65 15.29 5.80 -10.01
N GLN A 66 14.35 4.94 -10.43
CA GLN A 66 13.21 5.33 -11.27
C GLN A 66 12.10 6.05 -10.50
N SER A 67 11.87 5.68 -9.24
CA SER A 67 10.75 6.18 -8.45
C SER A 67 11.10 7.34 -7.52
N GLY A 68 12.38 7.47 -7.13
CA GLY A 68 12.80 8.34 -6.03
C GLY A 68 12.34 7.85 -4.65
N PHE A 69 11.82 6.63 -4.55
CA PHE A 69 11.30 6.02 -3.33
C PHE A 69 12.10 4.75 -2.99
N ASP A 70 12.65 4.72 -1.77
CA ASP A 70 13.29 3.53 -1.21
C ASP A 70 12.48 2.93 -0.05
N PRO A 71 11.84 1.76 -0.24
CA PRO A 71 11.10 1.11 0.82
C PRO A 71 11.96 0.62 1.98
N ALA A 72 13.28 0.45 1.81
CA ALA A 72 14.18 0.04 2.89
C ALA A 72 14.38 1.13 3.96
N THR A 73 14.09 2.39 3.61
CA THR A 73 14.20 3.54 4.52
C THR A 73 12.84 4.13 4.92
N ALA A 74 11.77 3.62 4.31
CA ALA A 74 10.42 4.13 4.49
C ALA A 74 9.86 3.77 5.87
N THR A 75 9.72 4.76 6.74
CA THR A 75 9.09 4.64 8.08
C THR A 75 7.69 5.26 8.13
N ARG A 76 7.26 5.93 7.05
CA ARG A 76 5.95 6.57 6.93
C ARG A 76 5.29 6.22 5.60
N PRO A 77 3.95 6.28 5.50
CA PRO A 77 3.25 6.11 4.23
C PRO A 77 3.75 7.18 3.24
N VAL A 78 4.28 6.73 2.12
CA VAL A 78 4.67 7.58 0.99
C VAL A 78 3.51 7.75 0.01
N GLY A 79 3.56 8.79 -0.82
CA GLY A 79 2.53 9.05 -1.81
C GLY A 79 2.31 7.88 -2.76
N ALA A 80 1.04 7.58 -3.07
CA ALA A 80 0.66 6.43 -3.89
C ALA A 80 1.35 6.36 -5.26
N GLU A 81 1.67 7.52 -5.85
CA GLU A 81 2.39 7.60 -7.14
C GLU A 81 3.81 7.05 -7.06
N ALA A 82 4.58 7.43 -6.04
CA ALA A 82 5.97 7.00 -5.90
C ALA A 82 6.05 5.49 -5.63
N THR A 83 5.15 4.97 -4.79
CA THR A 83 5.01 3.53 -4.56
C THR A 83 4.66 2.78 -5.84
N GLU A 84 3.69 3.27 -6.63
CA GLU A 84 3.28 2.63 -7.88
C GLU A 84 4.41 2.63 -8.92
N ARG A 85 5.13 3.76 -9.06
CA ARG A 85 6.32 3.83 -9.93
C ARG A 85 7.39 2.83 -9.51
N TYR A 86 7.66 2.74 -8.21
CA TYR A 86 8.60 1.76 -7.67
C TYR A 86 8.15 0.33 -7.99
N ARG A 87 6.89 -0.02 -7.73
CA ARG A 87 6.34 -1.36 -7.97
C ARG A 87 6.44 -1.75 -9.43
N ARG A 88 6.08 -0.84 -10.34
CA ARG A 88 6.19 -1.06 -11.80
C ARG A 88 7.65 -1.23 -12.24
N ALA A 89 8.55 -0.41 -11.73
CA ALA A 89 9.96 -0.51 -12.07
C ALA A 89 10.54 -1.86 -11.56
N LEU A 90 10.31 -2.20 -10.30
CA LEU A 90 10.79 -3.46 -9.73
C LEU A 90 10.25 -4.67 -10.52
N GLY A 91 8.95 -4.67 -10.83
CA GLY A 91 8.32 -5.71 -11.65
C GLY A 91 8.90 -5.78 -13.07
N ALA A 92 9.11 -4.66 -13.74
CA ALA A 92 9.66 -4.63 -15.10
C ALA A 92 11.11 -5.16 -15.15
N CYS A 93 11.95 -4.78 -14.17
CA CYS A 93 13.32 -5.28 -14.09
C CYS A 93 13.37 -6.79 -13.89
N LEU A 94 12.57 -7.32 -12.95
CA LEU A 94 12.49 -8.75 -12.68
C LEU A 94 11.92 -9.51 -13.88
N ALA A 95 10.85 -9.02 -14.50
CA ALA A 95 10.30 -9.61 -15.73
C ALA A 95 11.36 -9.68 -16.85
N GLY A 96 12.12 -8.60 -17.06
CA GLY A 96 13.21 -8.56 -18.04
C GLY A 96 14.36 -9.54 -17.75
N ARG A 97 14.54 -9.96 -16.49
CA ARG A 97 15.50 -10.99 -16.07
C ARG A 97 14.92 -12.41 -16.11
N GLY A 98 13.72 -12.59 -16.62
CA GLY A 98 13.08 -13.89 -16.76
C GLY A 98 12.41 -14.38 -15.49
N TYR A 99 11.91 -13.48 -14.65
CA TYR A 99 11.01 -13.81 -13.56
C TYR A 99 9.56 -13.66 -13.99
N SER A 100 8.69 -14.52 -13.49
CA SER A 100 7.24 -14.33 -13.56
C SER A 100 6.81 -13.44 -12.39
N VAL A 101 6.13 -12.34 -12.68
CA VAL A 101 5.72 -11.32 -11.70
C VAL A 101 4.20 -11.30 -11.56
N ASN A 102 3.68 -11.30 -10.32
CA ASN A 102 2.24 -11.18 -10.00
C ASN A 102 1.94 -9.91 -9.17
#